data_AF-A0A955DBL6-F1
#
_entry.id   AF-A0A955DBL6-F1
#
_cell.length_a   1.000
_cell.length_b   1.000
_cell.length_c   1.000
_cell.angle_alpha   90.00
_cell.angle_beta   90.00
_cell.angle_gamma   90.00
#
_symmetry.space_group_name_H-M   'P 1'
#
loop_
_entity.id
_entity.type
_entity.pdbx_description
1 polymer ?
#
loop_
_entity_poly.entity_id
_entity_poly.type
_entity_poly.pdbx_seq_one_letter_code
_entity_poly.pdbx_strand_id
1 'polypeptide(L)'
;MPPLTPDARARRLWRLLTKAAANRQTLTYAIVGEHLALPPIALGPVLTAITDHCRRHRLPPLAVLVVQSTTGRPGPGFSASTDIDRDRERVFARDWTAAPAPAELA
;
A
#
# COMPACT_ATOMS: atom_id res chain seq x y z
N MET A 1 -21.92 -11.62 4.98
CA MET A 1 -21.24 -10.70 4.04
C MET A 1 -20.48 -11.55 3.03
N PRO A 2 -20.62 -11.34 1.71
CA PRO A 2 -19.81 -12.06 0.74
C PRO A 2 -18.32 -11.75 0.95
N PRO A 3 -17.40 -12.69 0.67
CA PRO A 3 -15.97 -12.42 0.76
C PRO A 3 -15.59 -11.31 -0.20
N LEU A 4 -14.83 -10.32 0.27
CA LEU A 4 -14.30 -9.26 -0.59
C LEU A 4 -13.43 -9.89 -1.69
N THR A 5 -13.70 -9.58 -2.96
CA THR A 5 -12.80 -9.95 -4.07
C THR A 5 -11.42 -9.33 -3.84
N PRO A 6 -10.33 -9.91 -4.38
CA PRO A 6 -8.98 -9.33 -4.29
C PRO A 6 -8.94 -7.84 -4.64
N ASP A 7 -9.67 -7.44 -5.67
CA ASP A 7 -9.79 -6.06 -6.16
C ASP A 7 -10.46 -5.13 -5.16
N ALA A 8 -11.50 -5.62 -4.48
CA ALA A 8 -12.17 -4.85 -3.43
C ALA A 8 -11.24 -4.61 -2.23
N ARG A 9 -10.37 -5.59 -1.90
CA ARG A 9 -9.36 -5.44 -0.85
C ARG A 9 -8.25 -4.48 -1.27
N ALA A 10 -7.76 -4.56 -2.52
CA ALA A 10 -6.76 -3.64 -3.05
C ALA A 10 -7.27 -2.19 -3.05
N ARG A 11 -8.52 -1.95 -3.49
CA ARG A 11 -9.15 -0.63 -3.42
C ARG A 11 -9.32 -0.13 -1.98
N ARG A 12 -9.66 -1.01 -1.04
CA ARG A 12 -9.77 -0.66 0.39
C ARG A 12 -8.40 -0.28 0.96
N LEU A 13 -7.37 -1.06 0.65
CA LEU A 13 -6.00 -0.79 1.08
C LEU A 13 -5.46 0.51 0.46
N TRP A 14 -5.74 0.77 -0.82
CA TRP A 14 -5.39 2.03 -1.47
C TRP A 14 -5.90 3.25 -0.70
N ARG A 15 -7.19 3.25 -0.32
CA ARG A 15 -7.78 4.35 0.47
C ARG A 15 -7.13 4.50 1.84
N LEU A 16 -6.80 3.38 2.49
CA LEU A 16 -6.09 3.39 3.76
C LEU A 16 -4.69 3.99 3.63
N LEU A 17 -3.93 3.56 2.62
CA LEU A 17 -2.55 4.01 2.40
C LEU A 17 -2.47 5.46 1.92
N THR A 18 -3.39 5.91 1.07
CA THR A 18 -3.46 7.32 0.64
C THR A 18 -3.81 8.25 1.79
N LYS A 19 -4.71 7.83 2.69
CA LYS A 19 -4.97 8.55 3.95
C LYS A 19 -3.73 8.58 4.86
N ALA A 20 -3.04 7.45 5.00
CA ALA A 20 -1.79 7.39 5.77
C ALA A 20 -0.71 8.29 5.15
N ALA A 21 -0.60 8.32 3.82
CA ALA A 21 0.33 9.18 3.10
C ALA A 21 0.08 10.67 3.37
N ALA A 22 -1.18 11.10 3.31
CA ALA A 22 -1.58 12.48 3.61
C ALA A 22 -1.22 12.88 5.07
N ASN A 23 -1.26 11.92 5.99
CA ASN A 23 -0.88 12.13 7.39
C ASN A 23 0.62 11.88 7.68
N ARG A 24 1.43 11.56 6.65
CA ARG A 24 2.84 11.18 6.79
C ARG A 24 3.06 9.99 7.73
N GLN A 25 2.16 9.00 7.68
CA GLN A 25 2.17 7.81 8.54
C GLN A 25 2.59 6.56 7.78
N THR A 26 3.28 5.67 8.47
CA THR A 26 3.52 4.28 8.04
C THR A 26 2.61 3.33 8.79
N LEU A 27 2.21 2.23 8.16
CA LEU A 27 1.35 1.21 8.76
C LEU A 27 2.11 -0.11 8.87
N THR A 28 1.90 -0.85 9.94
CA THR A 28 2.50 -2.17 10.07
C THR A 28 1.71 -3.21 9.27
N TYR A 29 2.37 -4.31 8.88
CA TYR A 29 1.67 -5.45 8.27
C TYR A 29 0.51 -5.98 9.14
N ALA A 30 0.63 -5.90 10.47
CA ALA A 30 -0.44 -6.28 11.39
C ALA A 30 -1.67 -5.37 11.26
N ILE A 31 -1.47 -4.05 11.32
CA ILE A 31 -2.54 -3.05 11.16
C ILE A 31 -3.23 -3.21 9.80
N VAL A 32 -2.45 -3.42 8.73
CA VAL A 32 -2.99 -3.66 7.38
C VAL A 32 -3.82 -4.95 7.33
N GLY A 33 -3.34 -6.03 7.95
CA GLY A 33 -4.04 -7.31 8.03
C GLY A 33 -5.39 -7.20 8.74
N GLU A 34 -5.41 -6.54 9.90
CA GLU A 34 -6.63 -6.26 10.67
C GLU A 34 -7.66 -5.46 9.85
N HIS A 35 -7.23 -4.38 9.19
CA HIS A 35 -8.11 -3.56 8.36
C HIS A 35 -8.71 -4.31 7.17
N LEU A 36 -8.02 -5.32 6.64
CA LEU A 36 -8.49 -6.11 5.50
C LEU A 36 -9.14 -7.45 5.90
N ALA A 37 -9.16 -7.76 7.21
CA ALA A 37 -9.51 -9.08 7.73
C ALA A 37 -8.73 -10.21 7.01
N LEU A 38 -7.43 -10.01 6.86
CA LEU A 38 -6.50 -10.95 6.23
C LEU A 38 -5.33 -11.27 7.16
N PRO A 39 -4.86 -12.54 7.19
CA PRO A 39 -3.59 -12.84 7.83
C PRO A 39 -2.45 -12.15 7.06
N PRO A 40 -1.32 -11.80 7.72
CA PRO A 40 -0.21 -11.09 7.07
C PRO A 40 0.31 -11.77 5.80
N ILE A 41 0.32 -13.11 5.75
CA ILE A 41 0.76 -13.88 4.58
C ILE A 41 -0.14 -13.69 3.35
N ALA A 42 -1.41 -13.35 3.54
CA ALA A 42 -2.36 -13.10 2.45
C ALA A 42 -2.31 -11.66 1.92
N LEU A 43 -1.47 -10.79 2.50
CA LEU A 43 -1.33 -9.39 2.05
C LEU A 43 -0.49 -9.25 0.78
N GLY A 44 0.40 -10.21 0.50
CA GLY A 44 1.31 -10.17 -0.64
C GLY A 44 0.62 -9.84 -1.97
N PRO A 45 -0.36 -10.64 -2.42
CA PRO A 45 -1.06 -10.38 -3.68
C PRO A 45 -1.74 -9.00 -3.73
N VAL A 46 -2.31 -8.54 -2.61
CA VAL A 46 -2.97 -7.22 -2.53
C VAL A 46 -1.97 -6.09 -2.67
N LEU A 47 -0.80 -6.21 -2.02
CA LEU A 47 0.28 -5.23 -2.12
C LEU A 47 0.92 -5.23 -3.51
N THR A 48 1.05 -6.40 -4.14
CA THR A 48 1.53 -6.52 -5.52
C THR A 48 0.62 -5.78 -6.49
N ALA A 49 -0.70 -5.95 -6.40
CA ALA A 49 -1.65 -5.24 -7.27
C ALA A 49 -1.51 -3.70 -7.18
N ILE A 50 -1.38 -3.16 -5.96
CA ILE A 50 -1.14 -1.72 -5.74
C ILE A 50 0.20 -1.29 -6.33
N THR A 51 1.24 -2.09 -6.11
CA THR A 51 2.60 -1.80 -6.59
C THR A 51 2.66 -1.79 -8.11
N ASP A 52 2.05 -2.78 -8.76
CA ASP A 52 1.98 -2.89 -10.21
C ASP A 52 1.20 -1.74 -10.83
N HIS A 53 0.10 -1.32 -10.18
CA HIS A 53 -0.62 -0.12 -10.59
C HIS A 53 0.26 1.13 -10.47
N CYS A 54 0.94 1.33 -9.33
CA CYS A 54 1.84 2.47 -9.16
C CYS A 54 2.92 2.49 -10.25
N ARG A 55 3.52 1.33 -10.56
CA ARG A 55 4.52 1.19 -11.62
C ARG A 55 3.96 1.54 -13.00
N ARG A 56 2.79 1.00 -13.38
CA ARG A 56 2.14 1.27 -14.69
C ARG A 56 1.85 2.74 -14.89
N HIS A 57 1.42 3.45 -13.85
CA HIS A 57 1.07 4.86 -13.89
C HIS A 57 2.20 5.81 -13.47
N ARG A 58 3.43 5.30 -13.30
CA ARG A 58 4.62 6.07 -12.88
C ARG A 58 4.41 6.83 -11.56
N LEU A 59 3.60 6.29 -10.67
CA LEU A 59 3.34 6.80 -9.33
C LEU A 59 4.43 6.34 -8.37
N PRO A 60 4.70 7.10 -7.29
CA PRO A 60 5.57 6.61 -6.22
C PRO A 60 4.94 5.36 -5.57
N PRO A 61 5.76 4.39 -5.11
CA PRO A 61 5.27 3.09 -4.68
C PRO A 61 4.53 3.19 -3.35
N LEU A 62 3.21 3.27 -3.38
CA LEU A 62 2.38 3.47 -2.18
C LEU A 62 2.56 2.38 -1.11
N ALA A 63 2.89 1.16 -1.54
CA ALA A 63 3.18 0.04 -0.65
C ALA A 63 4.45 0.22 0.20
N VAL A 64 5.30 1.22 -0.09
CA VAL A 64 6.47 1.57 0.75
C VAL A 64 6.07 2.00 2.17
N LEU A 65 4.82 2.41 2.38
CA LEU A 65 4.29 2.79 3.68
C LEU A 65 3.97 1.60 4.58
N VAL A 66 3.97 0.37 4.03
CA VAL A 66 3.70 -0.85 4.78
C VAL A 66 5.01 -1.42 5.28
N VAL A 67 5.19 -1.42 6.61
CA VAL A 67 6.48 -1.71 7.24
C VAL A 67 6.38 -2.82 8.28
N GLN A 68 7.51 -3.42 8.62
CA GLN A 68 7.65 -4.28 9.79
C GLN A 68 7.65 -3.42 11.06
N SER A 69 7.01 -3.90 12.12
CA SER A 69 6.95 -3.19 13.41
C SER A 69 8.32 -3.04 14.07
N THR A 70 9.24 -3.98 13.83
CA THR A 70 10.57 -4.03 14.48
C THR A 70 11.59 -3.13 13.79
N THR A 71 11.55 -3.03 12.46
CA THR A 71 12.58 -2.32 11.67
C THR A 71 12.10 -0.97 11.13
N GLY A 72 10.79 -0.73 11.08
CA GLY A 72 10.22 0.43 10.40
C GLY A 72 10.45 0.45 8.89
N ARG A 73 10.87 -0.68 8.30
CA ARG A 73 11.14 -0.84 6.86
C ARG A 73 10.13 -1.81 6.23
N PRO A 74 9.86 -1.70 4.93
CA PRO A 74 9.12 -2.71 4.18
C PRO A 74 9.74 -4.10 4.34
N GLY A 75 8.91 -5.12 4.30
CA GLY A 75 9.35 -6.51 4.39
C GLY A 75 10.26 -6.92 3.22
N PRO A 76 10.99 -8.04 3.35
CA PRO A 76 12.03 -8.46 2.40
C PRO A 76 11.50 -8.72 0.97
N GLY A 77 10.20 -8.97 0.80
CA GLY A 77 9.56 -9.13 -0.51
C GLY A 77 9.25 -7.82 -1.24
N PHE A 78 9.52 -6.66 -0.63
CA PHE A 78 9.27 -5.36 -1.26
C PHE A 78 10.43 -4.97 -2.18
N SER A 79 10.23 -5.09 -3.50
CA SER A 79 11.23 -4.79 -4.54
C SER A 79 10.89 -3.55 -5.37
N ALA A 80 9.85 -2.80 -5.00
CA ALA A 80 9.36 -1.65 -5.77
C ALA A 80 10.19 -0.37 -5.59
N SER A 81 11.21 -0.42 -4.74
CA SER A 81 12.05 0.72 -4.39
C SER A 81 13.50 0.27 -4.18
N THR A 82 14.43 1.07 -4.69
CA THR A 82 15.86 0.96 -4.40
C THR A 82 16.29 1.89 -3.26
N ASP A 83 15.47 2.89 -2.95
CA ASP A 83 15.69 3.90 -1.90
C ASP A 83 14.37 4.16 -1.18
N ILE A 84 14.17 3.40 -0.10
CA ILE A 84 12.92 3.37 0.67
C ILE A 84 12.60 4.75 1.25
N ASP A 85 13.61 5.47 1.75
CA ASP A 85 13.41 6.76 2.40
C ASP A 85 13.00 7.83 1.38
N ARG A 86 13.68 7.86 0.24
CA ARG A 86 13.34 8.77 -0.86
C ARG A 86 11.96 8.49 -1.43
N ASP A 87 11.62 7.23 -1.68
CA ASP A 87 10.30 6.90 -2.22
C ASP A 87 9.19 7.14 -1.22
N ARG A 88 9.44 6.92 0.07
CA ARG A 88 8.51 7.28 1.14
C ARG A 88 8.24 8.78 1.16
N GLU A 89 9.27 9.63 1.04
CA GLU A 89 9.07 11.07 0.94
C GLU A 89 8.30 11.47 -0.32
N ARG A 90 8.57 10.83 -1.46
CA ARG A 90 7.79 11.04 -2.70
C ARG A 90 6.32 10.66 -2.55
N VAL A 91 6.03 9.58 -1.81
CA VAL A 91 4.66 9.20 -1.48
C VAL A 91 4.03 10.27 -0.59
N PHE A 92 4.71 10.77 0.42
CA PHE A 92 4.17 11.81 1.31
C PHE A 92 3.99 13.18 0.65
N ALA A 93 4.85 13.55 -0.29
CA ALA A 93 4.79 14.82 -1.01
C ALA A 93 3.71 14.85 -2.09
N ARG A 94 3.20 13.70 -2.52
CA ARG A 94 2.16 13.61 -3.54
C ARG A 94 0.80 13.92 -2.94
N ASP A 95 0.02 14.76 -3.64
CA ASP A 95 -1.41 14.91 -3.36
C ASP A 95 -2.18 13.69 -3.87
N TRP A 96 -2.61 12.83 -2.93
CA TRP A 96 -3.42 11.65 -3.22
C TRP A 96 -4.91 11.94 -3.23
N THR A 97 -5.36 13.11 -2.75
CA THR A 97 -6.79 13.46 -2.71
C THR A 97 -7.37 13.63 -4.11
N ALA A 98 -6.53 14.05 -5.06
CA ALA A 98 -6.86 14.11 -6.48
C ALA A 98 -6.85 12.73 -7.20
N ALA A 99 -6.43 11.65 -6.52
CA ALA A 99 -6.27 10.33 -7.11
C ALA A 99 -7.22 9.30 -6.44
N PRO A 100 -8.46 9.13 -6.96
CA PRO A 100 -9.38 8.13 -6.43
C PRO A 100 -8.79 6.73 -6.56
N ALA A 101 -9.27 5.79 -5.73
CA ALA A 101 -8.86 4.39 -5.83
C ALA A 101 -9.13 3.89 -7.26
N PRO A 102 -8.12 3.38 -7.97
CA PRO A 102 -8.28 2.96 -9.36
C PRO A 102 -9.33 1.85 -9.47
N ALA A 103 -10.22 1.96 -10.45
CA ALA A 103 -11.21 0.92 -10.75
C ALA A 103 -10.54 -0.38 -11.18
N GLU A 104 -9.40 -0.26 -11.86
CA GLU A 104 -8.57 -1.33 -12.47
C GLU A 104 -7.59 -2.00 -11.50
N LEU A 105 -7.76 -1.84 -10.18
CA LEU A 105 -7.03 -2.66 -9.19
C LEU A 105 -7.53 -4.13 -9.17
N ALA A 106 -8.07 -4.60 -10.29
CA ALA A 106 -8.63 -5.93 -10.54
C ALA A 106 -7.68 -6.78 -11.40
#